data_AF-A0A5D9C8A0-F1
#
_entry.id   AF-A0A5D9C8A0-F1
#
_cell.length_a   1.000
_cell.length_b   1.000
_cell.length_c   1.000
_cell.angle_alpha   90.00
_cell.angle_beta   90.00
_cell.angle_gamma   90.00
#
_symmetry.space_group_name_H-M   'P 1'
#
loop_
_entity.id
_entity.type
_entity.pdbx_description
1 polymer ?
#
loop_
_entity_poly.entity_id
_entity_poly.type
_entity_poly.pdbx_seq_one_letter_code
_entity_poly.pdbx_strand_id
1 'polypeptide(L)'
;MAKGGARLMCPLISPIKSGFQPTDECTIMGDGKGVTVITVALNAARDLPLTIESVLAQDHEDIQYVVLDGCSWDGTSDVLNRYRDLIDVVAIEPDAGIYSAMNKAAYLAGRDYVMFLNAGDQFYRHDAVSRMMLAARLTSDIVYGNHVYVSGNLELFNKSKPFEIIADDLARGNIARHWHPFIPGHQATFTRTSLLRSLPYDTALQICADHDFLFRAFEAGALMQYVDETVAHYHGGGFSARRGELCRTEWADVYRRYTDYPEAVDRLLFPEKGFRSLQTRRTGVFVSGFHPEMPASHPDMADNVRWLVGNGGTLLAPPLETDGLEISGSNDFDNQLVQFLHDDQPLAVQEIPKGVFTVEVAFDTPLKPDSFLTLLPTVFDRVDGVPGSDVALAIGRFRFIHSGQARVPTLRAGTKIRFDEAHAADFADLLGLGWSHPEPNHTWSTGPRSDLRMRIADNIDAIVIKVSHNPHVQNGPQRLGVLLNGTAIIQAELPPTGHAELRIERSSDAWQAGQINTLTFKPSEVASPPDDPRLLGICLSAISFEPC
;
A
#
# COMPACT_ATOMS: atom_id res chain seq x y z
N MET A 1 -17.75 32.78 -33.90
CA MET A 1 -18.96 31.93 -33.65
C MET A 1 -18.47 30.51 -33.41
N ALA A 2 -19.15 29.72 -32.59
CA ALA A 2 -18.59 28.51 -31.98
C ALA A 2 -19.20 27.20 -32.51
N LYS A 3 -18.61 26.08 -32.04
CA LYS A 3 -18.98 24.65 -32.20
C LYS A 3 -18.45 23.98 -33.49
N GLY A 4 -17.88 22.77 -33.42
CA GLY A 4 -17.55 21.98 -32.22
C GLY A 4 -16.78 20.71 -32.53
N GLY A 5 -15.99 20.23 -31.57
CA GLY A 5 -15.29 18.94 -31.60
C GLY A 5 -15.72 18.08 -30.41
N ALA A 6 -15.92 16.78 -30.63
CA ALA A 6 -16.53 15.89 -29.64
C ALA A 6 -15.57 15.57 -28.48
N ARG A 7 -16.07 15.65 -27.24
CA ARG A 7 -15.51 14.93 -26.09
C ARG A 7 -16.21 13.57 -26.02
N LEU A 8 -15.44 12.50 -25.87
CA LEU A 8 -15.95 11.22 -25.38
C LEU A 8 -16.36 11.41 -23.92
N MET A 9 -17.65 11.60 -23.68
CA MET A 9 -18.22 11.50 -22.33
C MET A 9 -18.47 10.04 -22.02
N CYS A 10 -18.03 9.58 -20.85
CA CYS A 10 -18.56 8.34 -20.28
C CYS A 10 -20.10 8.49 -20.15
N PRO A 11 -20.91 7.54 -20.64
CA PRO A 11 -22.36 7.69 -20.63
C PRO A 11 -22.88 7.63 -19.19
N LEU A 12 -23.27 8.78 -18.64
CA LEU A 12 -24.07 8.88 -17.43
C LEU A 12 -25.41 8.15 -17.66
N ILE A 13 -25.50 6.92 -17.17
CA ILE A 13 -26.77 6.18 -17.13
C ILE A 13 -27.70 6.84 -16.09
N SER A 14 -28.98 6.88 -16.45
CA SER A 14 -30.11 7.56 -15.80
C SER A 14 -30.17 7.41 -14.26
N PRO A 15 -30.80 8.36 -13.51
CA PRO A 15 -30.83 8.33 -12.06
C PRO A 15 -31.50 7.09 -11.46
N ILE A 16 -31.08 6.81 -10.22
CA ILE A 16 -31.72 5.99 -9.18
C ILE A 16 -33.24 5.88 -9.37
N LYS A 17 -33.79 4.66 -9.34
CA LYS A 17 -35.26 4.43 -9.29
C LYS A 17 -35.84 5.25 -8.13
N SER A 18 -36.65 6.26 -8.46
CA SER A 18 -37.19 7.23 -7.49
C SER A 18 -38.05 6.52 -6.44
N GLY A 19 -37.57 6.48 -5.20
CA GLY A 19 -38.26 5.81 -4.09
C GLY A 19 -37.41 5.59 -2.85
N PHE A 20 -36.08 5.54 -2.97
CA PHE A 20 -35.19 5.41 -1.81
C PHE A 20 -35.01 6.75 -1.09
N GLN A 21 -35.64 6.90 0.07
CA GLN A 21 -35.22 7.85 1.10
C GLN A 21 -34.45 7.09 2.18
N PRO A 22 -33.28 7.57 2.64
CA PRO A 22 -32.63 7.00 3.80
C PRO A 22 -33.46 7.37 5.04
N THR A 23 -34.20 6.41 5.57
CA THR A 23 -34.87 6.54 6.87
C THR A 23 -33.92 6.03 7.95
N ASP A 24 -33.59 6.88 8.93
CA ASP A 24 -32.73 6.55 10.07
C ASP A 24 -33.33 5.52 11.05
N GLU A 25 -34.46 4.91 10.71
CA GLU A 25 -35.08 3.80 11.42
C GLU A 25 -35.20 2.60 10.49
N CYS A 26 -34.33 1.59 10.70
CA CYS A 26 -34.47 0.28 10.06
C CYS A 26 -35.70 -0.42 10.63
N THR A 27 -36.85 -0.24 9.99
CA THR A 27 -38.10 -0.87 10.41
C THR A 27 -38.04 -2.35 10.04
N ILE A 28 -37.83 -3.21 11.04
CA ILE A 28 -37.72 -4.66 10.88
C ILE A 28 -39.03 -5.21 10.28
N MET A 29 -39.00 -5.51 8.98
CA MET A 29 -40.12 -6.05 8.20
C MET A 29 -39.68 -7.35 7.53
N GLY A 30 -39.40 -8.35 8.37
CA GLY A 30 -38.95 -9.69 8.01
C GLY A 30 -38.77 -10.54 9.26
N ASP A 31 -38.57 -11.83 9.10
CA ASP A 31 -38.28 -12.79 10.18
C ASP A 31 -36.82 -12.74 10.69
N GLY A 32 -36.07 -11.70 10.29
CA GLY A 32 -34.79 -11.28 10.87
C GLY A 32 -33.55 -11.90 10.23
N LYS A 33 -33.65 -12.37 8.98
CA LYS A 33 -32.58 -13.09 8.25
C LYS A 33 -32.38 -12.60 6.82
N GLY A 34 -32.72 -11.35 6.52
CA GLY A 34 -32.43 -10.77 5.22
C GLY A 34 -30.91 -10.65 5.00
N VAL A 35 -30.43 -10.94 3.78
CA VAL A 35 -29.00 -10.86 3.44
C VAL A 35 -28.77 -9.94 2.25
N THR A 36 -27.92 -8.93 2.43
CA THR A 36 -27.32 -8.20 1.31
C THR A 36 -26.04 -8.92 0.88
N VAL A 37 -26.03 -9.51 -0.30
CA VAL A 37 -24.78 -9.98 -0.92
C VAL A 37 -24.15 -8.79 -1.66
N ILE A 38 -22.87 -8.56 -1.44
CA ILE A 38 -22.11 -7.48 -2.06
C ILE A 38 -20.96 -8.05 -2.89
N THR A 39 -20.86 -7.64 -4.14
CA THR A 39 -19.67 -7.83 -4.96
C THR A 39 -19.01 -6.48 -5.23
N VAL A 40 -17.73 -6.33 -4.86
CA VAL A 40 -16.88 -5.24 -5.35
C VAL A 40 -16.07 -5.72 -6.55
N ALA A 41 -15.95 -4.88 -7.57
CA ALA A 41 -15.30 -5.21 -8.84
C ALA A 41 -14.39 -4.07 -9.33
N LEU A 42 -13.22 -4.44 -9.82
CA LEU A 42 -12.33 -3.53 -10.57
C LEU A 42 -11.57 -4.35 -11.61
N ASN A 43 -11.82 -4.06 -12.89
CA ASN A 43 -11.31 -4.77 -14.06
C ASN A 43 -11.51 -6.30 -13.97
N ALA A 44 -12.78 -6.70 -13.85
CA ALA A 44 -13.23 -8.06 -13.61
C ALA A 44 -14.19 -8.61 -14.69
N ALA A 45 -14.14 -8.10 -15.93
CA ALA A 45 -15.10 -8.43 -17.00
C ALA A 45 -15.17 -9.93 -17.32
N ARG A 46 -14.06 -10.64 -17.13
CA ARG A 46 -13.94 -12.10 -17.32
C ARG A 46 -14.61 -12.89 -16.20
N ASP A 47 -14.46 -12.45 -14.96
CA ASP A 47 -14.70 -13.26 -13.76
C ASP A 47 -16.02 -12.91 -13.05
N LEU A 48 -16.46 -11.64 -13.15
CA LEU A 48 -17.71 -11.15 -12.57
C LEU A 48 -18.98 -11.94 -12.99
N PRO A 49 -19.15 -12.42 -14.25
CA PRO A 49 -20.32 -13.23 -14.62
C PRO A 49 -20.49 -14.48 -13.74
N LEU A 50 -19.39 -15.16 -13.39
CA LEU A 50 -19.41 -16.39 -12.59
C LEU A 50 -19.89 -16.13 -11.16
N THR A 51 -19.52 -14.97 -10.60
CA THR A 51 -19.99 -14.51 -9.30
C THR A 51 -21.47 -14.18 -9.35
N ILE A 52 -21.89 -13.31 -10.29
CA ILE A 52 -23.30 -12.90 -10.46
C ILE A 52 -24.20 -14.13 -10.59
N GLU A 53 -23.87 -15.07 -11.48
CA GLU A 53 -24.66 -16.28 -11.69
C GLU A 53 -24.76 -17.17 -10.44
N SER A 54 -23.72 -17.21 -9.60
CA SER A 54 -23.76 -17.94 -8.33
C SER A 54 -24.64 -17.30 -7.26
N VAL A 55 -24.76 -15.96 -7.26
CA VAL A 55 -25.66 -15.21 -6.37
C VAL A 55 -27.10 -15.36 -6.82
N LEU A 56 -27.37 -15.19 -8.12
CA LEU A 56 -28.71 -15.35 -8.71
C LEU A 56 -29.25 -16.79 -8.61
N ALA A 57 -28.37 -17.77 -8.41
CA ALA A 57 -28.74 -19.16 -8.21
C ALA A 57 -29.08 -19.51 -6.73
N GLN A 58 -28.98 -18.57 -5.78
CA GLN A 58 -29.32 -18.86 -4.38
C GLN A 58 -30.84 -19.04 -4.19
N ASP A 59 -31.23 -19.93 -3.26
CA ASP A 59 -32.63 -20.25 -2.95
C ASP A 59 -33.23 -19.49 -1.75
N HIS A 60 -32.45 -18.59 -1.11
CA HIS A 60 -32.91 -17.80 0.04
C HIS A 60 -33.84 -16.67 -0.42
N GLU A 61 -35.04 -16.59 0.16
CA GLU A 61 -36.12 -15.72 -0.34
C GLU A 61 -35.83 -14.21 -0.21
N ASP A 62 -35.04 -13.80 0.79
CA ASP A 62 -34.72 -12.39 1.05
C ASP A 62 -33.23 -12.07 0.89
N ILE A 63 -32.76 -12.21 -0.36
CA ILE A 63 -31.48 -11.67 -0.81
C ILE A 63 -31.71 -10.30 -1.47
N GLN A 64 -30.86 -9.33 -1.13
CA GLN A 64 -30.59 -8.16 -1.95
C GLN A 64 -29.21 -8.31 -2.59
N TYR A 65 -29.07 -8.08 -3.89
CA TYR A 65 -27.78 -8.11 -4.57
C TYR A 65 -27.28 -6.70 -4.93
N VAL A 66 -26.09 -6.36 -4.43
CA VAL A 66 -25.41 -5.09 -4.67
C VAL A 66 -24.09 -5.36 -5.39
N VAL A 67 -23.82 -4.65 -6.49
CA VAL A 67 -22.52 -4.65 -7.15
C VAL A 67 -21.98 -3.22 -7.28
N LEU A 68 -20.74 -3.03 -6.82
CA LEU A 68 -20.01 -1.77 -6.91
C LEU A 68 -18.80 -1.94 -7.84
N ASP A 69 -18.74 -1.14 -8.90
CA ASP A 69 -17.63 -1.10 -9.86
C ASP A 69 -16.75 0.13 -9.63
N GLY A 70 -15.44 -0.08 -9.42
CA GLY A 70 -14.44 0.95 -9.19
C GLY A 70 -14.07 1.81 -10.41
N CYS A 71 -15.02 2.06 -11.32
CA CYS A 71 -14.80 2.62 -12.67
C CYS A 71 -13.86 1.78 -13.56
N SER A 72 -14.21 0.51 -13.79
CA SER A 72 -13.45 -0.40 -14.65
C SER A 72 -13.41 0.02 -16.12
N TRP A 73 -12.32 -0.33 -16.82
CA TRP A 73 -12.10 -0.01 -18.24
C TRP A 73 -11.98 -1.24 -19.16
N ASP A 74 -12.00 -2.46 -18.60
CA ASP A 74 -11.83 -3.73 -19.29
C ASP A 74 -13.13 -4.32 -19.90
N GLY A 75 -14.26 -3.61 -19.80
CA GLY A 75 -15.58 -4.10 -20.18
C GLY A 75 -16.46 -4.57 -19.01
N THR A 76 -16.04 -4.44 -17.75
CA THR A 76 -16.87 -4.82 -16.58
C THR A 76 -18.21 -4.08 -16.56
N SER A 77 -18.23 -2.79 -16.96
CA SER A 77 -19.47 -2.03 -17.13
C SER A 77 -20.44 -2.64 -18.16
N ASP A 78 -19.94 -3.23 -19.26
CA ASP A 78 -20.78 -3.92 -20.24
C ASP A 78 -21.32 -5.25 -19.70
N VAL A 79 -20.57 -5.94 -18.84
CA VAL A 79 -21.08 -7.08 -18.07
C VAL A 79 -22.25 -6.64 -17.19
N LEU A 80 -22.06 -5.62 -16.37
CA LEU A 80 -23.08 -5.10 -15.46
C LEU A 80 -24.35 -4.65 -16.20
N ASN A 81 -24.21 -4.03 -17.36
CA ASN A 81 -25.35 -3.64 -18.20
C ASN A 81 -26.18 -4.85 -18.68
N ARG A 82 -25.57 -6.02 -18.92
CA ARG A 82 -26.30 -7.25 -19.31
C ARG A 82 -27.09 -7.88 -18.16
N TYR A 83 -26.62 -7.76 -16.93
CA TYR A 83 -27.30 -8.29 -15.73
C TYR A 83 -28.10 -7.21 -14.98
N ARG A 84 -28.25 -5.99 -15.54
CA ARG A 84 -28.77 -4.80 -14.83
C ARG A 84 -30.17 -4.98 -14.21
N ASP A 85 -31.04 -5.74 -14.87
CA ASP A 85 -32.41 -6.01 -14.39
C ASP A 85 -32.48 -7.15 -13.35
N LEU A 86 -31.37 -7.84 -13.12
CA LEU A 86 -31.23 -8.96 -12.17
C LEU A 86 -30.47 -8.55 -10.89
N ILE A 87 -29.93 -7.33 -10.83
CA ILE A 87 -29.17 -6.81 -9.68
C ILE A 87 -29.93 -5.62 -9.10
N ASP A 88 -30.26 -5.66 -7.80
CA ASP A 88 -31.03 -4.60 -7.14
C ASP A 88 -30.33 -3.24 -7.20
N VAL A 89 -29.03 -3.23 -6.91
CA VAL A 89 -28.20 -2.04 -6.90
C VAL A 89 -26.91 -2.27 -7.67
N VAL A 90 -26.72 -1.51 -8.76
CA VAL A 90 -25.42 -1.36 -9.41
C VAL A 90 -24.99 0.09 -9.31
N ALA A 91 -23.82 0.31 -8.70
CA ALA A 91 -23.15 1.59 -8.57
C ALA A 91 -21.78 1.53 -9.28
N ILE A 92 -21.40 2.63 -9.92
CA ILE A 92 -20.13 2.76 -10.66
C ILE A 92 -19.50 4.09 -10.21
N GLU A 93 -18.42 4.01 -9.44
CA GLU A 93 -17.73 5.18 -8.91
C GLU A 93 -16.27 4.83 -8.52
N PRO A 94 -15.32 5.79 -8.55
CA PRO A 94 -13.96 5.53 -8.10
C PRO A 94 -13.90 5.19 -6.61
N ASP A 95 -13.03 4.27 -6.23
CA ASP A 95 -12.71 3.92 -4.85
C ASP A 95 -11.20 4.04 -4.57
N ALA A 96 -10.82 3.92 -3.30
CA ALA A 96 -9.42 3.98 -2.85
C ALA A 96 -8.86 2.59 -2.50
N GLY A 97 -9.40 1.53 -3.11
CA GLY A 97 -9.06 0.13 -2.85
C GLY A 97 -10.23 -0.69 -2.27
N ILE A 98 -10.04 -2.01 -2.23
CA ILE A 98 -11.07 -3.03 -1.92
C ILE A 98 -11.89 -2.67 -0.67
N TYR A 99 -11.24 -2.31 0.45
CA TYR A 99 -11.95 -1.99 1.69
C TYR A 99 -12.66 -0.62 1.67
N SER A 100 -12.20 0.32 0.84
CA SER A 100 -12.95 1.55 0.54
C SER A 100 -14.24 1.22 -0.21
N ALA A 101 -14.16 0.37 -1.24
CA ALA A 101 -15.31 -0.11 -1.98
C ALA A 101 -16.29 -0.90 -1.09
N MET A 102 -15.80 -1.83 -0.27
CA MET A 102 -16.63 -2.61 0.66
C MET A 102 -17.35 -1.73 1.69
N ASN A 103 -16.64 -0.77 2.29
CA ASN A 103 -17.23 0.19 3.22
C ASN A 103 -18.33 1.03 2.55
N LYS A 104 -18.09 1.56 1.33
CA LYS A 104 -19.10 2.29 0.55
C LYS A 104 -20.34 1.42 0.27
N ALA A 105 -20.12 0.22 -0.24
CA ALA A 105 -21.20 -0.70 -0.59
C ALA A 105 -22.03 -1.16 0.63
N ALA A 106 -21.42 -1.25 1.82
CA ALA A 106 -22.14 -1.52 3.06
C ALA A 106 -23.20 -0.46 3.41
N TYR A 107 -23.08 0.78 2.92
CA TYR A 107 -24.14 1.80 3.06
C TYR A 107 -25.31 1.63 2.06
N LEU A 108 -25.12 0.83 1.00
CA LEU A 108 -26.16 0.46 0.03
C LEU A 108 -26.96 -0.79 0.46
N ALA A 109 -26.45 -1.54 1.45
CA ALA A 109 -27.13 -2.69 2.05
C ALA A 109 -28.47 -2.31 2.70
N GLY A 110 -29.51 -3.07 2.43
CA GLY A 110 -30.88 -2.81 2.88
C GLY A 110 -31.47 -3.97 3.65
N ARG A 111 -30.63 -4.87 4.20
CA ARG A 111 -31.02 -6.08 4.95
C ARG A 111 -30.25 -6.23 6.26
N ASP A 112 -30.69 -7.16 7.10
CA ASP A 112 -30.15 -7.38 8.44
C ASP A 112 -28.66 -7.73 8.45
N TYR A 113 -28.23 -8.61 7.53
CA TYR A 113 -26.84 -9.02 7.35
C TYR A 113 -26.29 -8.58 6.00
N VAL A 114 -24.96 -8.48 5.94
CA VAL A 114 -24.17 -8.25 4.74
C VAL A 114 -23.10 -9.33 4.59
N MET A 115 -22.85 -9.77 3.37
CA MET A 115 -21.79 -10.73 3.02
C MET A 115 -21.05 -10.25 1.77
N PHE A 116 -19.72 -10.35 1.76
CA PHE A 116 -18.90 -9.95 0.61
C PHE A 116 -18.45 -11.17 -0.21
N LEU A 117 -18.93 -11.25 -1.45
CA LEU A 117 -18.51 -12.23 -2.45
C LEU A 117 -17.88 -11.47 -3.62
N ASN A 118 -16.55 -11.41 -3.65
CA ASN A 118 -15.79 -10.60 -4.60
C ASN A 118 -15.85 -11.18 -6.01
N ALA A 119 -15.57 -10.36 -7.03
CA ALA A 119 -15.61 -10.82 -8.42
C ALA A 119 -14.56 -11.93 -8.66
N GLY A 120 -15.04 -13.07 -9.15
CA GLY A 120 -14.29 -14.33 -9.28
C GLY A 120 -14.63 -15.37 -8.22
N ASP A 121 -15.12 -14.98 -7.04
CA ASP A 121 -15.60 -15.91 -6.02
C ASP A 121 -17.02 -16.41 -6.34
N GLN A 122 -17.41 -17.55 -5.79
CA GLN A 122 -18.73 -18.17 -6.02
C GLN A 122 -19.29 -18.78 -4.72
N PHE A 123 -20.61 -18.83 -4.59
CA PHE A 123 -21.22 -19.70 -3.57
C PHE A 123 -20.90 -21.18 -3.83
N TYR A 124 -20.69 -21.94 -2.74
CA TYR A 124 -20.39 -23.38 -2.77
C TYR A 124 -21.54 -24.18 -3.40
N ARG A 125 -22.78 -23.77 -3.11
CA ARG A 125 -24.03 -24.41 -3.52
C ARG A 125 -25.15 -23.36 -3.66
N HIS A 126 -26.26 -23.74 -4.31
CA HIS A 126 -27.48 -22.91 -4.42
C HIS A 126 -28.21 -22.72 -3.08
N ASP A 127 -28.04 -23.63 -2.12
CA ASP A 127 -28.68 -23.61 -0.81
C ASP A 127 -27.77 -23.02 0.30
N ALA A 128 -26.65 -22.37 -0.07
CA ALA A 128 -25.62 -21.95 0.87
C ALA A 128 -26.10 -20.83 1.82
N VAL A 129 -26.75 -19.79 1.29
CA VAL A 129 -27.30 -18.70 2.13
C VAL A 129 -28.42 -19.22 3.03
N SER A 130 -29.36 -19.99 2.49
CA SER A 130 -30.47 -20.57 3.25
C SER A 130 -30.00 -21.48 4.39
N ARG A 131 -28.98 -22.31 4.16
CA ARG A 131 -28.36 -23.16 5.19
C ARG A 131 -27.74 -22.34 6.32
N MET A 132 -26.92 -21.35 5.96
CA MET A 132 -26.27 -20.46 6.92
C MET A 132 -27.31 -19.70 7.75
N MET A 133 -28.30 -19.10 7.08
CA MET A 133 -29.36 -18.36 7.77
C MET A 133 -30.25 -19.27 8.61
N LEU A 134 -30.62 -20.47 8.16
CA LEU A 134 -31.41 -21.42 8.96
C LEU A 134 -30.71 -21.78 10.28
N ALA A 135 -29.40 -22.04 10.23
CA ALA A 135 -28.58 -22.37 11.40
C ALA A 135 -28.17 -21.14 12.26
N ALA A 136 -28.25 -19.93 11.70
CA ALA A 136 -27.96 -18.68 12.40
C ALA A 136 -28.96 -18.41 13.55
N ARG A 137 -28.43 -17.98 14.70
CA ARG A 137 -29.19 -17.38 15.79
C ARG A 137 -29.45 -15.92 15.47
N LEU A 138 -30.71 -15.50 15.56
CA LEU A 138 -31.13 -14.10 15.32
C LEU A 138 -30.41 -13.07 16.22
N THR A 139 -29.79 -13.51 17.32
CA THR A 139 -29.03 -12.68 18.25
C THR A 139 -27.60 -12.40 17.82
N SER A 140 -26.99 -13.23 16.97
CA SER A 140 -25.57 -13.10 16.62
C SER A 140 -25.30 -11.89 15.74
N ASP A 141 -24.17 -11.23 15.96
CA ASP A 141 -23.78 -10.04 15.20
C ASP A 141 -22.90 -10.39 14.00
N ILE A 142 -22.15 -11.49 14.09
CA ILE A 142 -21.40 -12.07 12.98
C ILE A 142 -21.60 -13.59 12.98
N VAL A 143 -22.05 -14.13 11.85
CA VAL A 143 -22.24 -15.56 11.62
C VAL A 143 -21.33 -16.01 10.48
N TYR A 144 -20.51 -17.04 10.69
CA TYR A 144 -19.53 -17.49 9.70
C TYR A 144 -19.44 -19.00 9.61
N GLY A 145 -19.07 -19.46 8.42
CA GLY A 145 -18.92 -20.87 8.08
C GLY A 145 -17.59 -21.22 7.44
N ASN A 146 -17.54 -22.39 6.82
CA ASN A 146 -16.37 -22.93 6.15
C ASN A 146 -16.29 -22.42 4.70
N HIS A 147 -15.11 -22.50 4.08
CA HIS A 147 -14.92 -22.20 2.66
C HIS A 147 -13.94 -23.17 1.99
N VAL A 148 -13.98 -23.25 0.66
CA VAL A 148 -12.96 -23.95 -0.13
C VAL A 148 -12.13 -22.90 -0.86
N TYR A 149 -10.81 -22.93 -0.67
CA TYR A 149 -9.88 -22.17 -1.50
C TYR A 149 -9.55 -22.97 -2.77
N VAL A 150 -9.80 -22.37 -3.94
CA VAL A 150 -9.64 -23.00 -5.27
C VAL A 150 -8.53 -22.29 -6.04
N SER A 151 -7.53 -23.01 -6.55
CA SER A 151 -6.41 -22.40 -7.28
C SER A 151 -5.90 -23.33 -8.39
N GLY A 152 -6.43 -23.14 -9.61
CA GLY A 152 -6.20 -24.08 -10.71
C GLY A 152 -6.84 -25.43 -10.40
N ASN A 153 -6.04 -26.50 -10.33
CA ASN A 153 -6.52 -27.84 -9.97
C ASN A 153 -6.43 -28.13 -8.45
N LEU A 154 -6.05 -27.15 -7.63
CA LEU A 154 -5.94 -27.29 -6.18
C LEU A 154 -7.25 -26.83 -5.50
N GLU A 155 -7.85 -27.69 -4.68
CA GLU A 155 -8.91 -27.33 -3.76
C GLU A 155 -8.44 -27.60 -2.32
N LEU A 156 -8.59 -26.60 -1.44
CA LEU A 156 -8.25 -26.68 -0.02
C LEU A 156 -9.48 -26.34 0.81
N PHE A 157 -10.00 -27.31 1.56
CA PHE A 157 -11.12 -27.08 2.48
C PHE A 157 -10.63 -26.43 3.78
N ASN A 158 -11.05 -25.19 4.00
CA ASN A 158 -10.76 -24.41 5.20
C ASN A 158 -11.97 -24.48 6.14
N LYS A 159 -11.87 -25.33 7.17
CA LYS A 159 -12.87 -25.46 8.24
C LYS A 159 -12.59 -24.44 9.34
N SER A 160 -13.50 -23.52 9.57
CA SER A 160 -13.35 -22.53 10.63
C SER A 160 -13.56 -23.14 12.03
N LYS A 161 -13.14 -22.39 13.06
CA LYS A 161 -13.40 -22.69 14.48
C LYS A 161 -14.26 -21.57 15.10
N PRO A 162 -14.91 -21.82 16.26
CA PRO A 162 -15.42 -20.75 17.11
C PRO A 162 -14.35 -19.68 17.38
N PHE A 163 -14.70 -18.42 17.15
CA PHE A 163 -13.77 -17.29 17.14
C PHE A 163 -13.16 -17.04 18.52
N GLU A 164 -13.86 -17.41 19.60
CA GLU A 164 -13.35 -17.39 20.97
C GLU A 164 -12.11 -18.28 21.11
N ILE A 165 -12.07 -19.43 20.43
CA ILE A 165 -10.92 -20.34 20.41
C ILE A 165 -9.80 -19.75 19.54
N ILE A 166 -10.15 -19.15 18.40
CA ILE A 166 -9.17 -18.50 17.50
C ILE A 166 -8.44 -17.36 18.23
N ALA A 167 -9.20 -16.53 18.95
CA ALA A 167 -8.71 -15.41 19.73
C ALA A 167 -7.93 -15.85 20.98
N ASP A 168 -8.39 -16.86 21.74
CA ASP A 168 -7.64 -17.38 22.90
C ASP A 168 -6.34 -18.10 22.47
N ASP A 169 -6.37 -18.87 21.37
CA ASP A 169 -5.18 -19.48 20.77
C ASP A 169 -4.15 -18.38 20.39
N LEU A 170 -4.60 -17.27 19.77
CA LEU A 170 -3.74 -16.13 19.42
C LEU A 170 -3.22 -15.38 20.64
N ALA A 171 -4.10 -15.00 21.57
CA ALA A 171 -3.77 -14.25 22.77
C ALA A 171 -2.65 -14.93 23.56
N ARG A 172 -2.70 -16.27 23.67
CA ARG A 172 -1.73 -17.11 24.40
C ARG A 172 -0.54 -17.59 23.56
N GLY A 173 -0.42 -17.18 22.30
CA GLY A 173 0.65 -17.63 21.41
C GLY A 173 0.58 -19.12 21.03
N ASN A 174 -0.54 -19.80 21.26
CA ASN A 174 -0.78 -21.22 20.98
C ASN A 174 -1.05 -21.50 19.48
N ILE A 175 -0.43 -20.71 18.60
CA ILE A 175 -0.68 -20.74 17.16
C ILE A 175 0.40 -21.54 16.42
N ALA A 176 -0.05 -22.32 15.43
CA ALA A 176 0.79 -23.21 14.63
C ALA A 176 0.31 -23.20 13.17
N ARG A 177 1.01 -23.90 12.27
CA ARG A 177 0.77 -23.89 10.81
C ARG A 177 -0.70 -24.03 10.36
N HIS A 178 -1.54 -24.70 11.17
CA HIS A 178 -2.95 -24.92 10.89
C HIS A 178 -3.92 -23.95 11.58
N TRP A 179 -3.43 -22.99 12.39
CA TRP A 179 -4.27 -21.99 13.05
C TRP A 179 -4.87 -21.00 12.04
N HIS A 180 -4.06 -20.50 11.10
CA HIS A 180 -4.50 -19.49 10.14
C HIS A 180 -5.70 -19.93 9.27
N PRO A 181 -5.76 -21.16 8.72
CA PRO A 181 -6.95 -21.65 8.01
C PRO A 181 -8.25 -21.76 8.83
N PHE A 182 -8.19 -21.61 10.17
CA PHE A 182 -9.40 -21.59 10.99
C PHE A 182 -10.11 -20.22 10.99
N ILE A 183 -9.40 -19.14 10.64
CA ILE A 183 -9.98 -17.79 10.55
C ILE A 183 -11.00 -17.78 9.39
N PRO A 184 -12.25 -17.32 9.63
CA PRO A 184 -13.24 -17.24 8.56
C PRO A 184 -12.88 -16.14 7.57
N GLY A 185 -12.87 -16.46 6.27
CA GLY A 185 -12.75 -15.46 5.21
C GLY A 185 -14.04 -14.66 5.04
N HIS A 186 -13.95 -13.45 4.50
CA HIS A 186 -15.14 -12.61 4.26
C HIS A 186 -16.16 -13.28 3.33
N GLN A 187 -15.74 -14.16 2.42
CA GLN A 187 -16.62 -14.96 1.54
C GLN A 187 -17.48 -15.98 2.27
N ALA A 188 -17.23 -16.24 3.55
CA ALA A 188 -18.01 -17.15 4.38
C ALA A 188 -18.57 -16.47 5.65
N THR A 189 -18.59 -15.13 5.67
CA THR A 189 -18.95 -14.32 6.84
C THR A 189 -20.15 -13.42 6.53
N PHE A 190 -21.18 -13.54 7.37
CA PHE A 190 -22.39 -12.74 7.37
C PHE A 190 -22.36 -11.82 8.59
N THR A 191 -22.16 -10.53 8.37
CA THR A 191 -22.01 -9.52 9.42
C THR A 191 -23.29 -8.68 9.50
N ARG A 192 -23.78 -8.32 10.69
CA ARG A 192 -24.90 -7.37 10.79
C ARG A 192 -24.56 -6.07 10.08
N THR A 193 -25.46 -5.60 9.22
CA THR A 193 -25.29 -4.36 8.46
C THR A 193 -25.08 -3.15 9.36
N SER A 194 -25.74 -3.11 10.52
CA SER A 194 -25.54 -2.06 11.54
C SER A 194 -24.14 -2.10 12.17
N LEU A 195 -23.64 -3.29 12.52
CA LEU A 195 -22.30 -3.46 13.09
C LEU A 195 -21.24 -2.96 12.11
N LEU A 196 -21.24 -3.42 10.86
CA LEU A 196 -20.23 -3.01 9.88
C LEU A 196 -20.24 -1.50 9.60
N ARG A 197 -21.41 -0.86 9.61
CA ARG A 197 -21.51 0.61 9.48
C ARG A 197 -20.95 1.37 10.67
N SER A 198 -21.14 0.85 11.88
CA SER A 198 -20.57 1.43 13.11
C SER A 198 -19.07 1.16 13.29
N LEU A 199 -18.58 0.06 12.71
CA LEU A 199 -17.22 -0.43 12.83
C LEU A 199 -16.70 -0.83 11.43
N PRO A 200 -16.40 0.14 10.54
CA PRO A 200 -15.97 -0.15 9.18
C PRO A 200 -14.61 -0.88 9.12
N TYR A 201 -14.27 -1.40 7.94
CA TYR A 201 -12.92 -1.90 7.66
C TYR A 201 -11.90 -0.76 7.71
N ASP A 202 -10.71 -1.04 8.29
CA ASP A 202 -9.59 -0.10 8.29
C ASP A 202 -8.99 0.01 6.89
N THR A 203 -9.21 1.14 6.21
CA THR A 203 -8.70 1.38 4.85
C THR A 203 -7.21 1.69 4.80
N ALA A 204 -6.49 1.71 5.94
CA ALA A 204 -5.03 1.73 5.94
C ALA A 204 -4.42 0.36 5.57
N LEU A 205 -5.17 -0.73 5.78
CA LEU A 205 -4.84 -2.09 5.35
C LEU A 205 -5.33 -2.33 3.91
N GLN A 206 -4.51 -2.94 3.06
CA GLN A 206 -4.84 -3.16 1.64
C GLN A 206 -5.40 -4.56 1.37
N ILE A 207 -5.09 -5.54 2.23
CA ILE A 207 -5.39 -6.96 2.00
C ILE A 207 -6.10 -7.59 3.20
N CYS A 208 -5.69 -7.28 4.43
CA CYS A 208 -6.10 -8.06 5.62
C CYS A 208 -7.04 -7.31 6.59
N ALA A 209 -7.75 -6.27 6.11
CA ALA A 209 -8.68 -5.52 6.96
C ALA A 209 -9.93 -6.33 7.38
N ASP A 210 -10.25 -7.41 6.66
CA ASP A 210 -11.30 -8.36 7.01
C ASP A 210 -10.97 -9.13 8.30
N HIS A 211 -9.74 -9.62 8.42
CA HIS A 211 -9.23 -10.25 9.64
C HIS A 211 -9.20 -9.24 10.80
N ASP A 212 -8.67 -8.04 10.57
CA ASP A 212 -8.64 -6.94 11.58
C ASP A 212 -10.04 -6.56 12.07
N PHE A 213 -11.03 -6.48 11.17
CA PHE A 213 -12.42 -6.23 11.54
C PHE A 213 -12.99 -7.32 12.45
N LEU A 214 -12.72 -8.60 12.19
CA LEU A 214 -13.20 -9.70 13.04
C LEU A 214 -12.67 -9.59 14.48
N PHE A 215 -11.39 -9.28 14.65
CA PHE A 215 -10.80 -9.08 15.98
C PHE A 215 -11.35 -7.82 16.67
N ARG A 216 -11.42 -6.66 15.98
CA ARG A 216 -12.04 -5.44 16.54
C ARG A 216 -13.50 -5.64 16.94
N ALA A 217 -14.28 -6.36 16.13
CA ALA A 217 -15.68 -6.67 16.44
C ALA A 217 -15.78 -7.55 17.70
N PHE A 218 -14.92 -8.57 17.80
CA PHE A 218 -14.86 -9.45 18.96
C PHE A 218 -14.48 -8.71 20.25
N GLU A 219 -13.45 -7.85 20.22
CA GLU A 219 -13.07 -7.00 21.37
C GLU A 219 -14.15 -5.98 21.75
N ALA A 220 -14.90 -5.46 20.77
CA ALA A 220 -16.07 -4.63 21.00
C ALA A 220 -17.28 -5.39 21.57
N GLY A 221 -17.17 -6.71 21.77
CA GLY A 221 -18.20 -7.57 22.36
C GLY A 221 -19.25 -8.11 21.39
N ALA A 222 -18.99 -8.09 20.08
CA ALA A 222 -19.90 -8.64 19.06
C ALA A 222 -20.15 -10.14 19.27
N LEU A 223 -21.41 -10.57 19.15
CA LEU A 223 -21.80 -11.96 19.33
C LEU A 223 -21.46 -12.81 18.10
N MET A 224 -20.30 -13.46 18.15
CA MET A 224 -19.80 -14.37 17.12
C MET A 224 -20.58 -15.71 17.11
N GLN A 225 -20.84 -16.27 15.92
CA GLN A 225 -21.36 -17.64 15.77
C GLN A 225 -20.67 -18.37 14.62
N TYR A 226 -20.02 -19.48 14.96
CA TYR A 226 -19.62 -20.50 13.99
C TYR A 226 -20.81 -21.39 13.58
N VAL A 227 -20.92 -21.70 12.29
CA VAL A 227 -21.85 -22.67 11.70
C VAL A 227 -21.05 -23.65 10.85
N ASP A 228 -21.27 -24.97 11.03
CA ASP A 228 -20.54 -26.01 10.28
C ASP A 228 -21.15 -26.28 8.89
N GLU A 229 -21.31 -25.22 8.10
CA GLU A 229 -21.78 -25.24 6.71
C GLU A 229 -20.71 -24.62 5.81
N THR A 230 -20.64 -25.05 4.54
CA THR A 230 -19.66 -24.54 3.57
C THR A 230 -20.31 -23.49 2.67
N VAL A 231 -19.81 -22.25 2.73
CA VAL A 231 -20.48 -21.09 2.11
C VAL A 231 -20.00 -20.82 0.69
N ALA A 232 -18.68 -20.79 0.47
CA ALA A 232 -18.10 -20.28 -0.77
C ALA A 232 -16.91 -21.08 -1.31
N HIS A 233 -16.75 -21.02 -2.63
CA HIS A 233 -15.50 -21.18 -3.35
C HIS A 233 -14.80 -19.81 -3.41
N TYR A 234 -13.70 -19.68 -2.66
CA TYR A 234 -12.77 -18.55 -2.75
C TYR A 234 -11.74 -18.89 -3.83
N HIS A 235 -11.75 -18.16 -4.95
CA HIS A 235 -10.85 -18.40 -6.07
C HIS A 235 -9.53 -17.61 -5.94
N GLY A 236 -8.43 -18.34 -6.00
CA GLY A 236 -7.06 -17.84 -5.98
C GLY A 236 -6.65 -17.14 -7.28
N GLY A 237 -5.57 -16.36 -7.21
CA GLY A 237 -5.10 -15.51 -8.32
C GLY A 237 -5.68 -14.09 -8.33
N GLY A 238 -6.53 -13.75 -7.34
CA GLY A 238 -6.97 -12.41 -7.02
C GLY A 238 -5.89 -11.51 -6.37
N PHE A 239 -6.32 -10.37 -5.81
CA PHE A 239 -5.44 -9.32 -5.30
C PHE A 239 -4.47 -9.78 -4.20
N SER A 240 -4.98 -10.55 -3.23
CA SER A 240 -4.22 -11.16 -2.12
C SER A 240 -3.14 -12.12 -2.63
N ALA A 241 -3.51 -13.05 -3.52
CA ALA A 241 -2.62 -14.08 -4.07
C ALA A 241 -1.46 -13.47 -4.90
N ARG A 242 -1.73 -12.40 -5.65
CA ARG A 242 -0.68 -11.65 -6.41
C ARG A 242 0.26 -10.86 -5.50
N ARG A 243 -0.12 -10.62 -4.25
CA ARG A 243 0.62 -9.80 -3.27
C ARG A 243 0.90 -10.59 -1.97
N GLY A 244 1.22 -11.88 -2.10
CA GLY A 244 1.33 -12.81 -0.96
C GLY A 244 2.31 -12.40 0.15
N GLU A 245 3.35 -11.60 -0.17
CA GLU A 245 4.27 -11.04 0.84
C GLU A 245 3.64 -9.89 1.64
N LEU A 246 2.95 -8.95 0.98
CA LEU A 246 2.20 -7.88 1.65
C LEU A 246 1.04 -8.46 2.48
N CYS A 247 0.35 -9.48 1.94
CA CYS A 247 -0.71 -10.20 2.63
C CYS A 247 -0.21 -10.84 3.93
N ARG A 248 0.91 -11.58 3.86
CA ARG A 248 1.58 -12.17 5.02
C ARG A 248 2.06 -11.13 6.03
N THR A 249 2.53 -9.98 5.54
CA THR A 249 2.96 -8.84 6.35
C THR A 249 1.77 -8.27 7.14
N GLU A 250 0.72 -7.81 6.45
CA GLU A 250 -0.47 -7.25 7.09
C GLU A 250 -1.13 -8.24 8.07
N TRP A 251 -1.21 -9.53 7.74
CA TRP A 251 -1.66 -10.56 8.69
C TRP A 251 -0.83 -10.57 9.98
N ALA A 252 0.50 -10.49 9.89
CA ALA A 252 1.35 -10.45 11.07
C ALA A 252 1.07 -9.21 11.92
N ASP A 253 0.86 -8.07 11.29
CA ASP A 253 0.61 -6.80 11.98
C ASP A 253 -0.75 -6.69 12.62
N VAL A 254 -1.76 -7.33 12.02
CA VAL A 254 -3.07 -7.53 12.62
C VAL A 254 -2.92 -8.44 13.84
N TYR A 255 -2.33 -9.63 13.69
CA TYR A 255 -2.27 -10.60 14.80
C TYR A 255 -1.38 -10.14 15.97
N ARG A 256 -0.30 -9.40 15.71
CA ARG A 256 0.57 -8.82 16.76
C ARG A 256 -0.18 -7.84 17.69
N ARG A 257 -1.31 -7.25 17.26
CA ARG A 257 -2.16 -6.37 18.11
C ARG A 257 -2.94 -7.16 19.17
N TYR A 258 -3.19 -8.44 18.93
CA TYR A 258 -4.14 -9.28 19.71
C TYR A 258 -3.43 -10.45 20.41
N THR A 259 -2.13 -10.33 20.70
CA THR A 259 -1.33 -11.38 21.33
C THR A 259 -0.33 -10.82 22.34
N ASP A 260 -0.14 -11.52 23.45
CA ASP A 260 0.97 -11.28 24.38
C ASP A 260 2.31 -11.88 23.86
N TYR A 261 2.26 -12.65 22.76
CA TYR A 261 3.35 -13.47 22.23
C TYR A 261 3.61 -13.20 20.73
N PRO A 262 4.07 -11.99 20.35
CA PRO A 262 4.28 -11.63 18.94
C PRO A 262 5.27 -12.54 18.20
N GLU A 263 6.19 -13.20 18.91
CA GLU A 263 7.10 -14.20 18.34
C GLU A 263 6.40 -15.49 17.88
N ALA A 264 5.21 -15.80 18.41
CA ALA A 264 4.41 -16.91 17.93
C ALA A 264 3.81 -16.59 16.54
N VAL A 265 3.38 -15.34 16.33
CA VAL A 265 2.91 -14.82 15.03
C VAL A 265 4.05 -14.83 14.01
N ASP A 266 5.23 -14.36 14.42
CA ASP A 266 6.40 -14.34 13.55
C ASP A 266 6.82 -15.75 13.12
N ARG A 267 6.86 -16.70 14.06
CA ARG A 267 7.17 -18.12 13.80
C ARG A 267 6.15 -18.79 12.89
N LEU A 268 4.87 -18.41 12.99
CA LEU A 268 3.80 -18.94 12.14
C LEU A 268 3.93 -18.45 10.70
N LEU A 269 4.10 -17.14 10.51
CA LEU A 269 4.02 -16.51 9.20
C LEU A 269 5.36 -16.48 8.46
N PHE A 270 6.49 -16.49 9.17
CA PHE A 270 7.84 -16.47 8.62
C PHE A 270 8.68 -17.70 9.05
N PRO A 271 8.21 -18.95 8.85
CA PRO A 271 8.82 -20.15 9.44
C PRO A 271 10.18 -20.55 8.85
N GLU A 272 10.52 -20.10 7.63
CA GLU A 272 11.74 -20.54 6.91
C GLU A 272 12.94 -19.59 7.08
N LYS A 273 12.78 -18.47 7.81
CA LYS A 273 13.85 -17.53 8.14
C LYS A 273 13.64 -17.03 9.56
N GLY A 274 14.65 -17.15 10.42
CA GLY A 274 14.55 -16.66 11.80
C GLY A 274 14.16 -15.18 11.83
N PHE A 275 13.21 -14.84 12.70
CA PHE A 275 12.75 -13.47 13.04
C PHE A 275 12.98 -12.41 11.95
N ARG A 276 12.09 -12.38 10.95
CA ARG A 276 11.91 -11.20 10.09
C ARG A 276 10.49 -10.68 10.26
N SER A 277 10.28 -9.96 11.35
CA SER A 277 9.07 -9.15 11.52
C SER A 277 9.02 -8.08 10.42
N LEU A 278 7.81 -7.73 9.98
CA LEU A 278 7.55 -6.96 8.75
C LEU A 278 6.29 -6.08 8.91
N GLN A 279 6.39 -4.80 8.49
CA GLN A 279 5.40 -3.76 8.13
C GLN A 279 6.05 -2.47 7.56
N THR A 280 6.39 -2.50 6.26
CA THR A 280 6.22 -1.43 5.24
C THR A 280 6.42 0.08 5.53
N ARG A 281 7.15 0.73 4.59
CA ARG A 281 6.60 1.65 3.54
C ARG A 281 7.73 2.03 2.56
N ARG A 282 7.42 2.07 1.26
CA ARG A 282 8.37 1.77 0.16
C ARG A 282 9.46 2.81 -0.21
N THR A 283 9.56 3.95 0.47
CA THR A 283 10.53 5.01 0.11
C THR A 283 11.10 5.77 1.31
N GLY A 284 11.23 5.11 2.48
CA GLY A 284 11.86 5.71 3.65
C GLY A 284 11.24 5.28 4.99
N VAL A 285 10.85 4.01 5.14
CA VAL A 285 10.15 3.57 6.35
C VAL A 285 10.62 2.22 6.85
N PHE A 286 10.54 2.14 8.17
CA PHE A 286 10.65 0.98 9.02
C PHE A 286 9.88 -0.24 8.49
N VAL A 287 10.40 -1.40 8.85
CA VAL A 287 9.81 -2.70 8.56
C VAL A 287 9.45 -3.39 9.86
N SER A 288 10.18 -3.24 10.97
CA SER A 288 9.77 -3.86 12.24
C SER A 288 10.65 -3.44 13.40
N GLY A 289 10.19 -3.73 14.62
CA GLY A 289 10.95 -3.42 15.83
C GLY A 289 10.94 -1.92 16.16
N PHE A 290 9.91 -1.19 15.72
CA PHE A 290 9.76 0.24 15.98
C PHE A 290 8.41 0.54 16.63
N HIS A 291 8.42 1.10 17.85
CA HIS A 291 7.21 1.53 18.55
C HIS A 291 6.81 2.96 18.16
N PRO A 292 5.53 3.23 17.86
CA PRO A 292 5.01 4.58 17.74
C PRO A 292 4.83 5.20 19.13
N GLU A 293 5.63 6.23 19.43
CA GLU A 293 5.50 7.10 20.61
C GLU A 293 5.90 6.46 21.95
N MET A 294 5.79 7.25 23.03
CA MET A 294 6.77 7.45 24.12
C MET A 294 6.43 8.83 24.79
N PRO A 295 6.53 9.13 26.11
CA PRO A 295 6.04 10.41 26.63
C PRO A 295 7.05 11.57 26.46
N ALA A 296 6.53 12.79 26.59
CA ALA A 296 7.26 14.04 26.38
C ALA A 296 8.24 14.42 27.51
N SER A 297 9.37 13.72 27.63
CA SER A 297 10.50 14.11 28.48
C SER A 297 11.67 14.78 27.72
N HIS A 298 11.72 14.65 26.39
CA HIS A 298 12.87 15.13 25.59
C HIS A 298 12.56 16.47 24.86
N PRO A 299 13.30 17.58 25.13
CA PRO A 299 12.87 18.94 24.72
C PRO A 299 12.83 19.26 23.21
N ASP A 300 13.53 18.50 22.35
CA ASP A 300 13.82 18.87 20.95
C ASP A 300 13.21 17.92 19.89
N MET A 301 12.36 16.97 20.30
CA MET A 301 11.81 15.95 19.40
C MET A 301 10.48 16.39 18.76
N ALA A 302 10.54 16.85 17.52
CA ALA A 302 9.36 17.11 16.69
C ALA A 302 8.63 15.81 16.29
N ASP A 303 7.37 15.95 15.85
CA ASP A 303 6.52 14.84 15.42
C ASP A 303 7.23 13.85 14.47
N ASN A 304 6.94 12.55 14.64
CA ASN A 304 7.42 11.37 13.88
C ASN A 304 8.61 10.54 14.41
N VAL A 305 9.06 10.72 15.66
CA VAL A 305 10.06 9.82 16.28
C VAL A 305 9.51 8.40 16.49
N ARG A 306 10.36 7.37 16.35
CA ARG A 306 10.04 5.95 16.60
C ARG A 306 11.13 5.26 17.44
N TRP A 307 10.73 4.45 18.41
CA TRP A 307 11.64 3.75 19.32
C TRP A 307 12.00 2.35 18.82
N LEU A 308 13.28 2.04 18.73
CA LEU A 308 13.82 0.72 18.42
C LEU A 308 13.61 -0.23 19.61
N VAL A 309 12.91 -1.35 19.40
CA VAL A 309 12.38 -2.25 20.43
C VAL A 309 13.16 -3.57 20.50
N GLY A 310 13.43 -4.05 21.72
CA GLY A 310 13.99 -5.37 22.03
C GLY A 310 15.30 -5.64 21.29
N ASN A 311 15.33 -6.75 20.54
CA ASN A 311 16.51 -7.18 19.79
C ASN A 311 16.87 -6.27 18.60
N GLY A 312 16.11 -5.22 18.29
CA GLY A 312 16.39 -4.30 17.19
C GLY A 312 15.26 -4.22 16.16
N GLY A 313 15.58 -3.76 14.96
CA GLY A 313 14.55 -3.41 13.97
C GLY A 313 15.04 -3.42 12.53
N THR A 314 14.10 -3.62 11.60
CA THR A 314 14.40 -3.83 10.18
C THR A 314 13.99 -2.61 9.35
N LEU A 315 14.74 -2.34 8.27
CA LEU A 315 14.43 -1.38 7.20
C LEU A 315 14.37 -2.10 5.85
N LEU A 316 13.55 -1.59 4.93
CA LEU A 316 13.54 -2.01 3.52
C LEU A 316 14.47 -1.09 2.72
N ALA A 317 15.44 -1.68 2.03
CA ALA A 317 16.32 -0.98 1.11
C ALA A 317 15.51 -0.45 -0.10
N PRO A 318 15.91 0.70 -0.69
CA PRO A 318 15.31 1.21 -1.92
C PRO A 318 15.55 0.24 -3.10
N PRO A 319 14.87 0.42 -4.25
CA PRO A 319 15.11 -0.36 -5.48
C PRO A 319 16.41 0.08 -6.21
N LEU A 320 17.44 0.40 -5.43
CA LEU A 320 18.76 0.86 -5.85
C LEU A 320 19.80 0.30 -4.88
N GLU A 321 21.00 0.02 -5.37
CA GLU A 321 22.12 -0.44 -4.54
C GLU A 321 22.58 0.68 -3.59
N THR A 322 22.97 0.34 -2.36
CA THR A 322 23.33 1.32 -1.31
C THR A 322 24.62 0.97 -0.59
N ASP A 323 25.57 1.92 -0.55
CA ASP A 323 26.86 1.82 0.15
C ASP A 323 26.76 2.18 1.65
N GLY A 324 25.62 2.70 2.12
CA GLY A 324 25.49 3.08 3.53
C GLY A 324 24.13 3.63 3.94
N LEU A 325 24.08 4.14 5.17
CA LEU A 325 22.89 4.69 5.82
C LEU A 325 23.27 5.83 6.77
N GLU A 326 22.65 6.99 6.61
CA GLU A 326 22.65 8.07 7.60
C GLU A 326 21.46 7.87 8.55
N ILE A 327 21.70 7.92 9.87
CA ILE A 327 20.66 7.85 10.91
C ILE A 327 20.80 8.99 11.91
N SER A 328 19.67 9.50 12.40
CA SER A 328 19.60 10.58 13.39
C SER A 328 18.48 10.34 14.40
N GLY A 329 18.70 10.73 15.65
CA GLY A 329 17.87 10.28 16.77
C GLY A 329 18.40 10.69 18.14
N SER A 330 17.93 10.02 19.20
CA SER A 330 18.54 10.06 20.54
C SER A 330 18.82 8.66 21.09
N ASN A 331 19.85 8.59 21.91
CA ASN A 331 20.27 7.43 22.67
C ASN A 331 20.28 7.80 24.16
N ASP A 332 19.39 7.23 24.96
CA ASP A 332 19.28 7.56 26.38
C ASP A 332 20.30 6.76 27.23
N PHE A 333 20.90 5.73 26.65
CA PHE A 333 21.96 4.91 27.23
C PHE A 333 23.34 5.55 27.03
N ASP A 334 24.38 4.94 27.62
CA ASP A 334 25.76 5.29 27.27
C ASP A 334 26.09 4.88 25.82
N ASN A 335 27.30 5.16 25.34
CA ASN A 335 27.71 4.81 23.98
C ASN A 335 27.49 3.32 23.72
N GLN A 336 26.70 2.99 22.69
CA GLN A 336 26.29 1.62 22.38
C GLN A 336 26.75 1.22 20.98
N LEU A 337 27.06 -0.06 20.79
CA LEU A 337 27.37 -0.61 19.48
C LEU A 337 26.06 -1.07 18.81
N VAL A 338 25.90 -0.70 17.55
CA VAL A 338 24.81 -1.18 16.68
C VAL A 338 25.41 -1.94 15.52
N GLN A 339 24.98 -3.19 15.34
CA GLN A 339 25.34 -4.00 14.19
C GLN A 339 24.30 -3.82 13.08
N PHE A 340 24.76 -3.69 11.85
CA PHE A 340 23.93 -3.59 10.66
C PHE A 340 24.08 -4.88 9.88
N LEU A 341 23.00 -5.64 9.72
CA LEU A 341 23.00 -6.95 9.07
C LEU A 341 22.22 -6.97 7.76
N HIS A 342 22.70 -7.71 6.78
CA HIS A 342 21.96 -8.11 5.58
C HIS A 342 22.04 -9.62 5.40
N ASP A 343 20.89 -10.26 5.23
CA ASP A 343 20.76 -11.73 5.21
C ASP A 343 21.55 -12.42 6.34
N ASP A 344 21.40 -11.88 7.55
CA ASP A 344 21.96 -12.39 8.80
C ASP A 344 23.51 -12.41 8.82
N GLN A 345 24.16 -11.67 7.89
CA GLN A 345 25.60 -11.39 7.86
C GLN A 345 25.87 -9.92 8.22
N PRO A 346 26.93 -9.62 8.98
CA PRO A 346 27.34 -8.23 9.24
C PRO A 346 27.71 -7.48 7.96
N LEU A 347 27.12 -6.30 7.78
CA LEU A 347 27.51 -5.29 6.80
C LEU A 347 28.31 -4.14 7.41
N ALA A 348 28.03 -3.79 8.67
CA ALA A 348 28.75 -2.74 9.40
C ALA A 348 28.53 -2.88 10.91
N VAL A 349 29.39 -2.23 11.69
CA VAL A 349 29.16 -1.98 13.12
C VAL A 349 29.50 -0.51 13.41
N GLN A 350 28.57 0.21 14.03
CA GLN A 350 28.74 1.63 14.37
C GLN A 350 28.54 1.84 15.88
N GLU A 351 29.39 2.64 16.51
CA GLU A 351 29.14 3.17 17.85
C GLU A 351 28.20 4.39 17.75
N ILE A 352 27.09 4.35 18.49
CA ILE A 352 26.12 5.43 18.62
C ILE A 352 26.36 6.12 19.98
N PRO A 353 26.68 7.42 20.00
CA PRO A 353 26.98 8.13 21.24
C PRO A 353 25.72 8.35 22.08
N LYS A 354 25.89 8.61 23.38
CA LYS A 354 24.82 9.07 24.28
C LYS A 354 24.26 10.44 23.86
N GLY A 355 22.95 10.63 24.04
CA GLY A 355 22.23 11.86 23.75
C GLY A 355 21.74 11.94 22.30
N VAL A 356 21.52 13.15 21.80
CA VAL A 356 21.09 13.39 20.42
C VAL A 356 22.26 13.11 19.46
N PHE A 357 22.01 12.33 18.41
CA PHE A 357 23.04 11.93 17.45
C PHE A 357 22.61 12.12 16.00
N THR A 358 23.60 12.20 15.12
CA THR A 358 23.48 11.97 13.68
C THR A 358 24.77 11.29 13.25
N VAL A 359 24.69 10.09 12.67
CA VAL A 359 25.84 9.31 12.23
C VAL A 359 25.63 8.77 10.82
N GLU A 360 26.73 8.65 10.10
CA GLU A 360 26.79 8.02 8.78
C GLU A 360 27.47 6.66 8.92
N VAL A 361 26.80 5.62 8.43
CA VAL A 361 27.25 4.22 8.49
C VAL A 361 27.57 3.78 7.07
N ALA A 362 28.85 3.56 6.77
CA ALA A 362 29.28 2.90 5.54
C ALA A 362 29.14 1.38 5.70
N PHE A 363 28.71 0.68 4.65
CA PHE A 363 28.65 -0.78 4.61
C PHE A 363 29.92 -1.35 3.96
N ASP A 364 30.44 -2.44 4.52
CA ASP A 364 31.62 -3.15 4.03
C ASP A 364 31.41 -3.71 2.61
N THR A 365 30.15 -3.97 2.24
CA THR A 365 29.73 -4.29 0.87
C THR A 365 28.39 -3.62 0.55
N PRO A 366 28.09 -3.29 -0.72
CA PRO A 366 26.84 -2.63 -1.07
C PRO A 366 25.62 -3.51 -0.77
N LEU A 367 24.65 -2.94 -0.06
CA LEU A 367 23.35 -3.55 0.23
C LEU A 367 22.51 -3.58 -1.06
N LYS A 368 21.87 -4.73 -1.32
CA LYS A 368 21.16 -5.00 -2.58
C LYS A 368 19.84 -4.23 -2.68
N PRO A 369 19.38 -3.88 -3.90
CA PRO A 369 18.04 -3.35 -4.15
C PRO A 369 16.94 -4.20 -3.50
N ASP A 370 15.89 -3.53 -3.00
CA ASP A 370 14.67 -4.13 -2.40
C ASP A 370 14.93 -5.18 -1.30
N SER A 371 16.11 -5.15 -0.68
CA SER A 371 16.51 -6.11 0.36
C SER A 371 16.32 -5.57 1.77
N PHE A 372 16.43 -6.43 2.78
CA PHE A 372 16.27 -6.05 4.18
C PHE A 372 17.61 -5.75 4.86
N LEU A 373 17.62 -4.69 5.66
CA LEU A 373 18.70 -4.27 6.54
C LEU A 373 18.20 -4.30 7.99
N THR A 374 18.87 -5.04 8.87
CA THR A 374 18.51 -5.14 10.29
C THR A 374 19.52 -4.39 11.15
N LEU A 375 19.02 -3.57 12.08
CA LEU A 375 19.81 -2.84 13.07
C LEU A 375 19.67 -3.55 14.43
N LEU A 376 20.78 -4.07 14.96
CA LEU A 376 20.84 -4.78 16.25
C LEU A 376 21.65 -3.98 17.28
N PRO A 377 21.02 -3.35 18.28
CA PRO A 377 21.71 -2.67 19.38
C PRO A 377 22.24 -3.68 20.42
N THR A 378 23.36 -3.38 21.07
CA THR A 378 23.92 -4.26 22.12
C THR A 378 23.27 -4.13 23.49
N VAL A 379 22.50 -3.07 23.73
CA VAL A 379 21.87 -2.77 25.03
C VAL A 379 20.46 -2.22 24.80
N PHE A 380 19.52 -2.67 25.61
CA PHE A 380 18.15 -2.17 25.70
C PHE A 380 17.73 -2.23 27.18
N ASP A 381 16.77 -1.39 27.57
CA ASP A 381 16.20 -1.37 28.92
C ASP A 381 14.70 -1.11 28.86
N ARG A 382 14.00 -1.46 29.93
CA ARG A 382 12.55 -1.45 30.00
C ARG A 382 12.04 -0.07 30.41
N VAL A 383 11.22 0.55 29.55
CA VAL A 383 10.56 1.83 29.89
C VAL A 383 9.19 1.58 30.50
N ASP A 384 8.97 2.10 31.71
CA ASP A 384 7.68 2.02 32.40
C ASP A 384 6.56 2.69 31.57
N GLY A 385 5.43 1.99 31.40
CA GLY A 385 4.22 2.54 30.78
C GLY A 385 3.88 2.05 29.37
N VAL A 386 4.77 1.32 28.67
CA VAL A 386 4.42 0.59 27.44
C VAL A 386 4.42 -0.93 27.70
N PRO A 387 3.43 -1.67 27.17
CA PRO A 387 3.50 -3.14 27.07
C PRO A 387 4.60 -3.57 26.09
N GLY A 388 5.50 -4.47 26.51
CA GLY A 388 6.60 -4.97 25.64
C GLY A 388 7.79 -4.00 25.48
N SER A 389 8.06 -3.17 26.47
CA SER A 389 8.85 -1.91 26.38
C SER A 389 10.37 -1.98 26.55
N ASP A 390 11.03 -3.10 26.20
CA ASP A 390 12.49 -3.08 26.08
C ASP A 390 12.85 -2.19 24.87
N VAL A 391 13.57 -1.08 25.05
CA VAL A 391 13.96 -0.17 23.95
C VAL A 391 15.44 0.22 24.03
N ALA A 392 16.00 0.55 22.87
CA ALA A 392 17.44 0.83 22.72
C ALA A 392 17.78 2.23 22.18
N LEU A 393 17.02 2.73 21.20
CA LEU A 393 17.32 3.96 20.45
C LEU A 393 16.03 4.63 19.98
N ALA A 394 15.95 5.96 20.01
CA ALA A 394 14.89 6.70 19.35
C ALA A 394 15.40 7.17 17.97
N ILE A 395 14.84 6.66 16.87
CA ILE A 395 15.18 7.11 15.51
C ILE A 395 14.16 8.17 15.05
N GLY A 396 14.66 9.37 14.76
CA GLY A 396 13.87 10.48 14.25
C GLY A 396 13.87 10.58 12.72
N ARG A 397 15.02 10.35 12.08
CA ARG A 397 15.15 10.28 10.60
C ARG A 397 16.26 9.34 10.19
N PHE A 398 16.11 8.71 9.03
CA PHE A 398 17.17 7.98 8.35
C PHE A 398 17.15 8.24 6.84
N ARG A 399 18.28 7.98 6.17
CA ARG A 399 18.46 8.17 4.73
C ARG A 399 19.49 7.18 4.19
N PHE A 400 19.06 6.32 3.26
CA PHE A 400 19.99 5.43 2.56
C PHE A 400 20.96 6.23 1.67
N ILE A 401 22.21 5.77 1.61
CA ILE A 401 23.28 6.32 0.78
C ILE A 401 23.46 5.35 -0.38
N HIS A 402 22.99 5.73 -1.56
CA HIS A 402 23.11 4.92 -2.77
C HIS A 402 24.56 4.74 -3.18
N SER A 403 24.88 3.63 -3.86
CA SER A 403 26.26 3.32 -4.15
C SER A 403 26.93 4.39 -5.01
N GLY A 404 28.14 4.80 -4.61
CA GLY A 404 28.93 5.81 -5.31
C GLY A 404 29.40 5.37 -6.69
N GLN A 405 29.11 4.11 -7.07
CA GLN A 405 29.47 3.48 -8.33
C GLN A 405 28.44 3.66 -9.46
N ALA A 406 27.37 4.45 -9.27
CA ALA A 406 26.64 5.02 -10.40
C ALA A 406 27.64 5.73 -11.33
N ARG A 407 27.86 5.21 -12.54
CA ARG A 407 28.97 5.66 -13.39
C ARG A 407 28.62 7.02 -13.97
N VAL A 408 29.06 8.11 -13.35
CA VAL A 408 28.74 9.45 -13.85
C VAL A 408 29.18 9.61 -15.31
N PRO A 409 28.23 9.68 -16.27
CA PRO A 409 28.54 9.53 -17.68
C PRO A 409 29.19 10.82 -18.20
N THR A 410 30.20 10.67 -19.05
CA THR A 410 30.78 11.81 -19.77
C THR A 410 29.98 12.06 -21.03
N LEU A 411 29.10 13.06 -20.97
CA LEU A 411 28.19 13.41 -22.06
C LEU A 411 28.88 14.36 -23.03
N ARG A 412 28.60 14.19 -24.32
CA ARG A 412 29.25 14.90 -25.42
C ARG A 412 28.25 15.81 -26.13
N ALA A 413 28.75 16.85 -26.78
CA ALA A 413 27.91 17.67 -27.63
C ALA A 413 27.23 16.84 -28.74
N GLY A 414 25.95 17.11 -28.97
CA GLY A 414 25.07 16.33 -29.85
C GLY A 414 24.36 15.15 -29.18
N THR A 415 24.74 14.75 -27.96
CA THR A 415 24.03 13.69 -27.22
C THR A 415 22.57 14.08 -26.98
N LYS A 416 21.65 13.16 -27.27
CA LYS A 416 20.23 13.24 -26.93
C LYS A 416 19.83 11.96 -26.21
N ILE A 417 19.13 12.10 -25.10
CA ILE A 417 18.69 11.02 -24.24
C ILE A 417 17.17 11.15 -24.06
N ARG A 418 16.46 10.04 -24.17
CA ARG A 418 15.04 9.92 -23.84
C ARG A 418 14.91 9.20 -22.52
N PHE A 419 14.08 9.72 -21.62
CA PHE A 419 13.81 9.09 -20.34
C PHE A 419 12.58 8.21 -20.48
N ASP A 420 12.70 7.07 -21.17
CA ASP A 420 11.61 6.11 -21.29
C ASP A 420 12.13 4.67 -21.17
N GLU A 421 11.21 3.74 -20.89
CA GLU A 421 11.52 2.33 -20.63
C GLU A 421 12.38 1.68 -21.72
N ALA A 422 12.12 2.02 -22.99
CA ALA A 422 12.86 1.47 -24.13
C ALA A 422 14.32 1.96 -24.19
N HIS A 423 14.64 3.09 -23.57
CA HIS A 423 15.97 3.69 -23.53
C HIS A 423 16.60 3.67 -22.12
N ALA A 424 16.04 2.90 -21.17
CA ALA A 424 16.47 2.87 -19.77
C ALA A 424 17.99 2.74 -19.56
N ALA A 425 18.65 1.92 -20.39
CA ALA A 425 20.10 1.70 -20.34
C ALA A 425 20.94 2.94 -20.74
N ASP A 426 20.39 3.87 -21.53
CA ASP A 426 21.09 5.07 -22.01
C ASP A 426 21.22 6.16 -20.92
N PHE A 427 20.43 6.06 -19.85
CA PHE A 427 20.34 7.09 -18.81
C PHE A 427 20.29 6.58 -17.36
N ALA A 428 20.33 5.26 -17.12
CA ALA A 428 20.41 4.73 -15.74
C ALA A 428 21.55 5.38 -14.93
N ASP A 429 22.72 5.50 -15.56
CA ASP A 429 23.92 6.16 -15.04
C ASP A 429 23.81 7.69 -14.84
N LEU A 430 22.80 8.33 -15.46
CA LEU A 430 22.54 9.77 -15.39
C LEU A 430 21.61 10.15 -14.21
N LEU A 431 20.77 9.22 -13.75
CA LEU A 431 19.84 9.44 -12.64
C LEU A 431 20.59 9.44 -11.30
N GLY A 432 20.40 10.51 -10.53
CA GLY A 432 20.76 10.57 -9.11
C GLY A 432 19.55 10.28 -8.22
N LEU A 433 19.51 10.95 -7.06
CA LEU A 433 18.41 10.84 -6.10
C LEU A 433 17.04 11.21 -6.71
N GLY A 434 15.98 10.59 -6.20
CA GLY A 434 14.60 11.08 -6.36
C GLY A 434 13.96 10.86 -7.73
N TRP A 435 14.31 9.79 -8.46
CA TRP A 435 13.60 9.39 -9.68
C TRP A 435 12.87 8.05 -9.49
N SER A 436 11.83 7.82 -10.30
CA SER A 436 11.15 6.54 -10.40
C SER A 436 11.90 5.56 -11.30
N HIS A 437 11.41 4.31 -11.39
CA HIS A 437 11.70 3.49 -12.56
C HIS A 437 11.19 4.18 -13.84
N PRO A 438 11.85 3.95 -14.99
CA PRO A 438 11.38 4.39 -16.30
C PRO A 438 9.99 3.83 -16.63
N GLU A 439 9.19 4.64 -17.31
CA GLU A 439 7.88 4.28 -17.87
C GLU A 439 7.90 4.43 -19.39
N PRO A 440 6.90 3.92 -20.14
CA PRO A 440 6.95 3.81 -21.60
C PRO A 440 7.23 5.11 -22.39
N ASN A 441 7.13 6.30 -21.77
CA ASN A 441 7.38 7.59 -22.43
C ASN A 441 8.07 8.66 -21.55
N HIS A 442 8.35 8.37 -20.27
CA HIS A 442 8.86 9.35 -19.29
C HIS A 442 9.45 8.64 -18.05
N THR A 443 10.17 9.39 -17.21
CA THR A 443 10.53 9.02 -15.84
C THR A 443 10.02 10.09 -14.88
N TRP A 444 9.44 9.72 -13.75
CA TRP A 444 8.96 10.69 -12.76
C TRP A 444 10.02 11.06 -11.74
N SER A 445 10.01 12.30 -11.28
CA SER A 445 10.61 12.64 -9.98
C SER A 445 9.74 12.07 -8.84
N THR A 446 10.36 11.43 -7.86
CA THR A 446 9.72 10.97 -6.63
C THR A 446 10.04 11.93 -5.48
N GLY A 447 8.99 12.53 -4.89
CA GLY A 447 9.12 13.53 -3.83
C GLY A 447 9.60 14.93 -4.30
N PRO A 448 9.99 15.82 -3.38
CA PRO A 448 10.20 17.25 -3.64
C PRO A 448 11.60 17.60 -4.17
N ARG A 449 12.45 16.62 -4.45
CA ARG A 449 13.80 16.82 -4.98
C ARG A 449 14.24 15.63 -5.83
N SER A 450 14.81 15.91 -7.00
CA SER A 450 15.48 14.92 -7.83
C SER A 450 16.78 15.46 -8.41
N ASP A 451 17.79 14.62 -8.60
CA ASP A 451 19.11 15.03 -9.09
C ASP A 451 19.47 14.27 -10.37
N LEU A 452 20.03 14.92 -11.39
CA LEU A 452 20.76 14.27 -12.50
C LEU A 452 22.25 14.54 -12.34
N ARG A 453 23.11 13.54 -12.56
CA ARG A 453 24.57 13.66 -12.38
C ARG A 453 25.30 13.31 -13.67
N MET A 454 26.14 14.22 -14.16
CA MET A 454 26.82 14.07 -15.45
C MET A 454 28.17 14.77 -15.47
N ARG A 455 29.13 14.25 -16.23
CA ARG A 455 30.33 15.00 -16.58
C ARG A 455 30.11 15.69 -17.92
N ILE A 456 30.10 17.02 -17.90
CA ILE A 456 29.84 17.84 -19.09
C ILE A 456 31.17 18.09 -19.80
N ALA A 457 31.27 17.70 -21.08
CA ALA A 457 32.43 18.00 -21.92
C ALA A 457 32.57 19.51 -22.23
N ASP A 458 33.80 19.96 -22.46
CA ASP A 458 34.14 21.38 -22.69
C ASP A 458 33.56 22.00 -23.97
N ASN A 459 32.87 21.20 -24.80
CA ASN A 459 32.28 21.61 -26.07
C ASN A 459 30.74 21.66 -26.07
N ILE A 460 30.11 21.61 -24.88
CA ILE A 460 28.67 21.78 -24.70
C ILE A 460 28.41 23.19 -24.18
N ASP A 461 27.58 23.94 -24.90
CA ASP A 461 27.23 25.33 -24.53
C ASP A 461 25.82 25.48 -23.98
N ALA A 462 24.93 24.49 -24.19
CA ALA A 462 23.64 24.42 -23.52
C ALA A 462 23.19 22.99 -23.21
N ILE A 463 22.45 22.85 -22.10
CA ILE A 463 21.62 21.68 -21.80
C ILE A 463 20.17 22.09 -22.02
N VAL A 464 19.42 21.31 -22.80
CA VAL A 464 17.98 21.47 -22.99
C VAL A 464 17.26 20.28 -22.38
N ILE A 465 16.28 20.53 -21.52
CA ILE A 465 15.60 19.52 -20.71
C ILE A 465 14.10 19.62 -20.94
N LYS A 466 13.47 18.50 -21.32
CA LYS A 466 12.04 18.45 -21.61
C LYS A 466 11.26 17.83 -20.45
N VAL A 467 10.54 18.67 -19.73
CA VAL A 467 9.79 18.33 -18.51
C VAL A 467 8.30 18.60 -18.68
N SER A 468 7.46 17.88 -17.92
CA SER A 468 6.01 18.04 -17.90
C SER A 468 5.46 18.11 -16.47
N HIS A 469 4.35 18.82 -16.34
CA HIS A 469 3.57 18.98 -15.10
C HIS A 469 2.94 17.63 -14.71
N ASN A 470 2.93 17.28 -13.43
CA ASN A 470 2.06 16.22 -12.90
C ASN A 470 0.58 16.65 -12.97
N PRO A 471 -0.28 15.97 -13.75
CA PRO A 471 -1.68 16.36 -13.93
C PRO A 471 -2.54 16.22 -12.65
N HIS A 472 -2.01 15.65 -11.57
CA HIS A 472 -2.68 15.52 -10.27
C HIS A 472 -2.39 16.67 -9.30
N VAL A 473 -1.51 17.61 -9.64
CA VAL A 473 -1.32 18.86 -8.87
C VAL A 473 -2.50 19.81 -9.16
N GLN A 474 -3.29 20.14 -8.13
CA GLN A 474 -4.57 20.84 -8.30
C GLN A 474 -4.48 22.38 -8.12
N ASN A 475 -3.43 22.89 -7.46
CA ASN A 475 -3.36 24.29 -7.01
C ASN A 475 -2.68 25.25 -8.01
N GLY A 476 -3.14 25.24 -9.26
CA GLY A 476 -2.61 26.13 -10.31
C GLY A 476 -1.39 25.57 -11.05
N PRO A 477 -0.58 26.40 -11.74
CA PRO A 477 0.55 25.93 -12.50
C PRO A 477 1.68 25.44 -11.58
N GLN A 478 2.09 24.18 -11.73
CA GLN A 478 3.21 23.63 -10.98
C GLN A 478 4.50 24.40 -11.31
N ARG A 479 5.14 24.96 -10.30
CA ARG A 479 6.41 25.69 -10.45
C ARG A 479 7.57 24.73 -10.25
N LEU A 480 8.69 24.99 -10.92
CA LEU A 480 9.88 24.17 -10.88
C LEU A 480 11.12 25.05 -10.75
N GLY A 481 11.85 24.87 -9.65
CA GLY A 481 13.22 25.37 -9.51
C GLY A 481 14.21 24.33 -10.03
N VAL A 482 15.20 24.76 -10.81
CA VAL A 482 16.37 23.94 -11.16
C VAL A 482 17.63 24.62 -10.62
N LEU A 483 18.48 23.83 -9.98
CA LEU A 483 19.77 24.24 -9.46
C LEU A 483 20.87 23.45 -10.16
N LEU A 484 21.95 24.12 -10.55
CA LEU A 484 23.18 23.50 -11.04
C LEU A 484 24.22 23.62 -9.92
N ASN A 485 24.78 22.49 -9.48
CA ASN A 485 25.78 22.42 -8.41
C ASN A 485 25.40 23.22 -7.14
N GLY A 486 24.12 23.20 -6.78
CA GLY A 486 23.56 23.91 -5.63
C GLY A 486 23.16 25.38 -5.87
N THR A 487 23.52 25.97 -7.01
CA THR A 487 23.14 27.34 -7.39
C THR A 487 21.87 27.32 -8.22
N ALA A 488 20.85 28.10 -7.84
CA ALA A 488 19.61 28.23 -8.61
C ALA A 488 19.86 28.92 -9.96
N ILE A 489 19.42 28.29 -11.04
CA ILE A 489 19.65 28.73 -12.43
C ILE A 489 18.37 28.92 -13.24
N ILE A 490 17.29 28.20 -12.90
CA ILE A 490 15.98 28.32 -13.55
C ILE A 490 14.90 28.35 -12.47
N GLN A 491 13.91 29.23 -12.64
CA GLN A 491 12.57 29.04 -12.12
C GLN A 491 11.58 29.12 -13.28
N ALA A 492 10.72 28.11 -13.40
CA ALA A 492 9.75 27.98 -14.48
C ALA A 492 8.36 27.65 -13.92
N GLU A 493 7.31 28.09 -14.61
CA GLU A 493 5.96 27.59 -14.42
C GLU A 493 5.66 26.56 -15.52
N LEU A 494 5.24 25.36 -15.15
CA LEU A 494 4.99 24.28 -16.10
C LEU A 494 3.56 24.34 -16.64
N PRO A 495 3.36 24.16 -17.96
CA PRO A 495 2.03 24.18 -18.55
C PRO A 495 1.20 22.99 -18.04
N PRO A 496 -0.11 23.15 -17.75
CA PRO A 496 -1.02 22.05 -17.36
C PRO A 496 -1.11 20.87 -18.34
N THR A 497 -0.70 21.08 -19.60
CA THR A 497 -0.72 20.05 -20.64
C THR A 497 0.48 20.21 -21.56
N GLY A 498 1.08 19.09 -21.98
CA GLY A 498 2.28 19.09 -22.81
C GLY A 498 3.56 19.23 -21.99
N HIS A 499 4.61 19.75 -22.60
CA HIS A 499 5.94 19.86 -21.98
C HIS A 499 6.48 21.29 -22.07
N ALA A 500 7.27 21.68 -21.07
CA ALA A 500 8.18 22.81 -21.15
C ALA A 500 9.58 22.33 -21.55
N GLU A 501 10.30 23.17 -22.28
CA GLU A 501 11.72 22.98 -22.57
C GLU A 501 12.53 24.01 -21.76
N LEU A 502 13.37 23.51 -20.85
CA LEU A 502 14.22 24.31 -19.99
C LEU A 502 15.62 24.34 -20.59
N ARG A 503 16.14 25.55 -20.87
CA ARG A 503 17.48 25.75 -21.42
C ARG A 503 18.42 26.28 -20.34
N ILE A 504 19.51 25.55 -20.10
CA ILE A 504 20.61 25.95 -19.22
C ILE A 504 21.80 26.29 -20.10
N GLU A 505 22.22 27.54 -20.09
CA GLU A 505 23.40 27.99 -20.83
C GLU A 505 24.67 27.91 -19.98
N ARG A 506 25.81 27.68 -20.63
CA ARG A 506 27.15 27.60 -20.01
C ARG A 506 27.61 28.88 -19.31
N SER A 507 26.90 29.99 -19.47
CA SER A 507 27.20 31.30 -18.86
C SER A 507 27.05 31.35 -17.33
N SER A 508 26.54 30.30 -16.69
CA SER A 508 26.47 30.21 -15.23
C SER A 508 27.81 29.85 -14.60
N ASP A 509 28.28 30.62 -13.62
CA ASP A 509 29.46 30.31 -12.79
C ASP A 509 29.36 28.95 -12.06
N ALA A 510 28.15 28.40 -11.95
CA ALA A 510 27.93 27.08 -11.38
C ALA A 510 28.30 25.93 -12.33
N TRP A 511 28.51 26.19 -13.62
CA TRP A 511 28.83 25.19 -14.65
C TRP A 511 30.31 24.82 -14.63
N GLN A 512 30.61 23.56 -14.30
CA GLN A 512 31.99 23.08 -14.14
C GLN A 512 32.37 22.16 -15.30
N ALA A 513 32.91 22.74 -16.37
CA ALA A 513 33.34 21.98 -17.55
C ALA A 513 34.43 20.94 -17.19
N GLY A 514 34.34 19.74 -17.77
CA GLY A 514 35.22 18.59 -17.46
C GLY A 514 34.96 17.91 -16.10
N GLN A 515 34.18 18.52 -15.21
CA GLN A 515 33.87 18.03 -13.87
C GLN A 515 32.47 17.40 -13.80
N ILE A 516 32.18 16.76 -12.67
CA ILE A 516 30.85 16.24 -12.34
C ILE A 516 29.93 17.41 -12.00
N ASN A 517 28.85 17.55 -12.75
CA ASN A 517 27.79 18.52 -12.53
C ASN A 517 26.54 17.80 -12.04
N THR A 518 25.82 18.43 -11.11
CA THR A 518 24.56 17.94 -10.56
C THR A 518 23.45 18.94 -10.88
N LEU A 519 22.42 18.50 -11.60
CA LEU A 519 21.20 19.25 -11.82
C LEU A 519 20.13 18.80 -10.83
N THR A 520 19.79 19.65 -9.87
CA THR A 520 18.76 19.39 -8.86
C THR A 520 17.45 20.07 -9.26
N PHE A 521 16.41 19.27 -9.43
CA PHE A 521 15.03 19.66 -9.71
C PHE A 521 14.27 19.75 -8.39
N LYS A 522 13.52 20.84 -8.20
CA LYS A 522 12.66 21.08 -7.04
C LYS A 522 11.28 21.57 -7.51
N PRO A 523 10.29 20.68 -7.70
CA PRO A 523 8.91 21.09 -7.94
C PRO A 523 8.36 21.79 -6.69
N SER A 524 7.48 22.78 -6.88
CA SER A 524 6.83 23.50 -5.77
C SER A 524 5.80 22.65 -5.04
N GLU A 525 5.18 21.72 -5.75
CA GLU A 525 4.17 20.78 -5.24
C GLU A 525 4.40 19.40 -5.86
N VAL A 526 3.97 18.38 -5.14
CA VAL A 526 3.99 16.96 -5.51
C VAL A 526 2.60 16.40 -5.23
N ALA A 527 2.15 15.42 -6.01
CA ALA A 527 0.84 14.80 -5.85
C ALA A 527 0.92 13.29 -6.02
N SER A 528 0.05 12.56 -5.30
CA SER A 528 -0.15 11.12 -5.47
C SER A 528 -1.30 10.90 -6.46
N PRO A 529 -1.07 10.29 -7.64
CA PRO A 529 -2.15 9.87 -8.52
C PRO A 529 -3.08 8.84 -7.85
N PRO A 530 -4.37 8.75 -8.22
CA PRO A 530 -5.31 7.79 -7.63
C PRO A 530 -4.85 6.33 -7.73
N ASP A 531 -4.28 5.95 -8.87
CA ASP A 531 -3.85 4.57 -9.17
C ASP A 531 -2.36 4.32 -8.92
N ASP A 532 -1.65 5.25 -8.26
CA ASP A 532 -0.20 5.20 -8.09
C ASP A 532 0.22 5.49 -6.63
N PRO A 533 0.87 4.54 -5.94
CA PRO A 533 1.29 4.72 -4.56
C PRO A 533 2.48 5.67 -4.38
N ARG A 534 3.06 6.20 -5.45
CA ARG A 534 4.24 7.08 -5.43
C ARG A 534 3.80 8.55 -5.28
N LEU A 535 4.61 9.33 -4.56
CA LEU A 535 4.46 10.78 -4.47
C LEU A 535 5.22 11.43 -5.63
N LEU A 536 4.51 11.93 -6.65
CA LEU A 536 5.10 12.34 -7.94
C LEU A 536 5.22 13.86 -8.08
N GLY A 537 6.37 14.32 -8.58
CA GLY A 537 6.67 15.73 -8.84
C GLY A 537 6.44 16.15 -10.28
N ILE A 538 7.46 16.13 -11.12
CA ILE A 538 7.44 16.37 -12.57
C ILE A 538 7.71 15.06 -13.31
N CYS A 539 7.30 14.97 -14.57
CA CYS A 539 7.85 13.97 -15.48
C CYS A 539 8.99 14.57 -16.31
N LEU A 540 10.06 13.79 -16.46
CA LEU A 540 11.19 14.06 -17.33
C LEU A 540 11.06 13.14 -18.56
N SER A 541 11.22 13.70 -19.76
CA SER A 541 10.98 12.96 -21.02
C SER A 541 12.18 12.94 -21.96
N ALA A 542 12.97 14.02 -22.00
CA ALA A 542 14.21 14.06 -22.77
C ALA A 542 15.22 15.06 -22.18
N ILE A 543 16.49 14.87 -22.51
CA ILE A 543 17.57 15.83 -22.31
C ILE A 543 18.50 15.82 -23.53
N SER A 544 19.02 16.98 -23.91
CA SER A 544 19.99 17.10 -25.00
C SER A 544 21.08 18.12 -24.71
N PHE A 545 22.27 17.83 -25.23
CA PHE A 545 23.50 18.58 -25.00
C PHE A 545 23.91 19.24 -26.30
N GLU A 546 23.74 20.55 -26.41
CA GLU A 546 23.96 21.28 -27.65
C GLU A 546 25.43 21.70 -27.80
N PRO A 547 26.03 21.52 -29.01
CA PRO A 547 27.31 22.11 -29.34
C PRO A 547 27.24 23.64 -29.42
N CYS A 548 28.42 24.25 -29.42
CA CYS A 548 28.70 25.60 -29.91
C CYS A 548 28.23 25.78 -31.38
#